data_AF-A0A4T0FMD9-F1
#
_entry.id   AF-A0A4T0FMD9-F1
#
_cell.length_a   1.000
_cell.length_b   1.000
_cell.length_c   1.000
_cell.angle_alpha   90.00
_cell.angle_beta   90.00
_cell.angle_gamma   90.00
#
_symmetry.space_group_name_H-M   'P 1'
#
loop_
_entity.id
_entity.type
_entity.pdbx_description
1 polymer ?
#
loop_
_entity_poly.entity_id
_entity_poly.type
_entity_poly.pdbx_seq_one_letter_code
_entity_poly.pdbx_strand_id
1 'polypeptide(L)'
;MSQSQVTLPAFKVVELVQCLSDPQYFNLRITAEDINKPTPQVVQMIYAACLDFFMGLRPDALEAPKNLLLSKMPFPELFSDSVPLMMFHQHVTNLTKIAQVDFFTLQDLTRPDATRTRKILSALVNFAKFKHERQATVDAIATKSDKLKERRDKLLADNEKLRSEANKLRDQRAQDEPQTKQARLDIEQSLAELGKLKQHQTILANELEKLKAHKTELNKAIAHYQSLLHNAQQIGQASSARVVQSPDRQRKAIHDMGDELSAKRQEETQLEKRTKDLKVRLEYMDNFKSDIQACIAILQNIDSEQIKVDESYRHSADLRDQIDQRQKDHNDLNVKLTQLSMQVDNAKERLERTQRNANERREATRLEMATYRAKHEVISAERSERRKEYDEKLERNSKLEQEIRDLEMTSEQDINTLQSLWLTLEEQILPALTESRSGVARARLAEERKMWRKDHPFGFWAKPTKAADGSLNLLNWEVGIPGKSGSAWEHGVYKLNMQFPEDYPSKPPKCKFTPPLFHPNVYPSAQLSSGTVCLSILDEEKGWKPAITMKQVWREALKETRSHTTQIVLGIQELLTDPNASDPAQVEAYTMFNTNDALTIRRNDKMGYERRVRQQARDNIPH
;
A
#
# COMPACT_ATOMS: atom_id res chain seq x y z
N MET A 1 -35.73 -12.83 -17.18
CA MET A 1 -36.01 -13.31 -15.82
C MET A 1 -37.30 -12.67 -15.34
N SER A 2 -38.30 -13.46 -14.93
CA SER A 2 -39.54 -12.93 -14.35
C SER A 2 -39.31 -12.50 -12.91
N GLN A 3 -39.84 -11.35 -12.52
CA GLN A 3 -39.82 -10.91 -11.11
C GLN A 3 -40.87 -11.68 -10.32
N SER A 4 -40.42 -12.61 -9.48
CA SER A 4 -41.25 -13.14 -8.40
C SER A 4 -41.51 -12.02 -7.39
N GLN A 5 -42.78 -11.62 -7.23
CA GLN A 5 -43.17 -10.69 -6.18
C GLN A 5 -42.99 -11.37 -4.82
N VAL A 6 -41.86 -11.10 -4.16
CA VAL A 6 -41.58 -11.52 -2.80
C VAL A 6 -42.55 -10.78 -1.88
N THR A 7 -43.60 -11.46 -1.43
CA THR A 7 -44.58 -10.91 -0.50
C THR A 7 -43.94 -10.69 0.86
N LEU A 8 -43.50 -9.45 1.11
CA LEU A 8 -42.94 -9.02 2.40
C LEU A 8 -43.88 -9.38 3.56
N PRO A 9 -43.37 -9.87 4.71
CA PRO A 9 -44.19 -10.23 5.85
C PRO A 9 -45.07 -9.07 6.33
N ALA A 10 -46.38 -9.29 6.34
CA ALA A 10 -47.34 -8.34 6.90
C ALA A 10 -47.38 -8.48 8.43
N PHE A 11 -46.96 -7.45 9.15
CA PHE A 11 -46.98 -7.43 10.61
C PHE A 11 -48.39 -7.19 11.16
N LYS A 12 -48.69 -7.77 12.33
CA LYS A 12 -49.91 -7.44 13.08
C LYS A 12 -49.80 -6.02 13.64
N VAL A 13 -50.93 -5.40 13.94
CA VAL A 13 -50.96 -4.02 14.48
C VAL A 13 -50.11 -3.86 15.75
N VAL A 14 -50.14 -4.84 16.66
CA VAL A 14 -49.32 -4.81 17.89
C VAL A 14 -47.82 -4.83 17.57
N GLU A 15 -47.41 -5.65 16.60
CA GLU A 15 -46.02 -5.78 16.15
C GLU A 15 -45.55 -4.51 15.43
N LEU A 16 -46.43 -3.85 14.65
CA LEU A 16 -46.18 -2.54 14.04
C LEU A 16 -46.00 -1.43 15.10
N VAL A 17 -46.91 -1.33 16.08
CA VAL A 17 -46.79 -0.35 17.18
C VAL A 17 -45.47 -0.54 17.92
N GLN A 18 -45.09 -1.79 18.25
CA GLN A 18 -43.82 -2.10 18.89
C GLN A 18 -42.62 -1.65 18.05
N CYS A 19 -42.56 -2.00 16.75
CA CYS A 19 -41.42 -1.65 15.90
C CYS A 19 -41.33 -0.15 15.57
N LEU A 20 -42.47 0.56 15.54
CA LEU A 20 -42.51 2.00 15.31
C LEU A 20 -42.17 2.81 16.58
N SER A 21 -42.53 2.28 17.76
CA SER A 21 -42.22 2.91 19.05
C SER A 21 -40.82 2.57 19.59
N ASP A 22 -40.12 1.62 18.98
CA ASP A 22 -38.77 1.23 19.36
C ASP A 22 -37.77 2.39 19.13
N PRO A 23 -37.00 2.81 20.16
CA PRO A 23 -35.93 3.81 20.02
C PRO A 23 -34.81 3.41 19.05
N GLN A 24 -34.65 2.13 18.71
CA GLN A 24 -33.67 1.65 17.73
C GLN A 24 -34.09 1.85 16.27
N TYR A 25 -35.38 2.12 16.02
CA TYR A 25 -35.92 2.39 14.69
C TYR A 25 -36.49 3.82 14.62
N PHE A 26 -37.78 4.01 14.87
CA PHE A 26 -38.48 5.27 14.57
C PHE A 26 -38.85 6.10 15.80
N ASN A 27 -38.77 5.53 17.02
CA ASN A 27 -38.99 6.23 18.30
C ASN A 27 -40.33 7.00 18.39
N LEU A 28 -41.39 6.48 17.73
CA LEU A 28 -42.68 7.16 17.62
C LEU A 28 -43.61 6.87 18.80
N ARG A 29 -44.36 7.88 19.26
CA ARG A 29 -45.45 7.70 20.22
C ARG A 29 -46.76 7.46 19.47
N ILE A 30 -47.12 6.19 19.25
CA ILE A 30 -48.37 5.78 18.60
C ILE A 30 -49.06 4.62 19.34
N THR A 31 -50.36 4.46 19.10
CA THR A 31 -51.19 3.41 19.68
C THR A 31 -51.69 2.40 18.64
N ALA A 32 -52.35 1.34 19.09
CA ALA A 32 -53.03 0.39 18.21
C ALA A 32 -54.30 0.98 17.55
N GLU A 33 -54.86 2.08 18.07
CA GLU A 33 -56.01 2.76 17.43
C GLU A 33 -55.54 3.61 16.24
N ASP A 34 -54.41 4.31 16.39
CA ASP A 34 -53.78 5.13 15.34
C ASP A 34 -53.49 4.36 14.02
N ILE A 35 -53.23 3.05 14.12
CA ILE A 35 -53.00 2.18 12.96
C ILE A 35 -54.31 1.55 12.42
N ASN A 36 -55.33 1.38 13.26
CA ASN A 36 -56.63 0.82 12.86
C ASN A 36 -57.63 1.87 12.34
N LYS A 37 -57.47 3.13 12.75
CA LYS A 37 -58.23 4.30 12.31
C LYS A 37 -57.26 5.44 11.94
N PRO A 38 -56.41 5.27 10.90
CA PRO A 38 -55.39 6.25 10.57
C PRO A 38 -56.01 7.61 10.23
N THR A 39 -55.47 8.68 10.83
CA THR A 39 -55.76 10.06 10.44
C THR A 39 -54.65 10.59 9.52
N PRO A 40 -54.92 11.57 8.64
CA PRO A 40 -53.89 12.20 7.81
C PRO A 40 -52.70 12.71 8.63
N GLN A 41 -52.96 13.33 9.78
CA GLN A 41 -51.94 13.89 10.68
C GLN A 41 -51.03 12.79 11.25
N VAL A 42 -51.61 11.70 11.76
CA VAL A 42 -50.88 10.54 12.29
C VAL A 42 -50.02 9.90 11.21
N VAL A 43 -50.58 9.68 10.02
CA VAL A 43 -49.86 8.98 8.94
C VAL A 43 -48.74 9.85 8.35
N GLN A 44 -48.95 11.16 8.22
CA GLN A 44 -47.89 12.10 7.82
C GLN A 44 -46.77 12.17 8.87
N MET A 45 -47.10 12.20 10.18
CA MET A 45 -46.12 12.13 11.26
C MET A 45 -45.26 10.84 11.18
N ILE A 46 -45.90 9.68 10.99
CA ILE A 46 -45.19 8.40 10.89
C ILE A 46 -44.25 8.39 9.68
N TYR A 47 -44.72 8.77 8.50
CA TYR A 47 -43.86 8.78 7.30
C TYR A 47 -42.76 9.86 7.35
N ALA A 48 -42.96 10.98 8.06
CA ALA A 48 -41.92 11.97 8.28
C ALA A 48 -40.77 11.41 9.13
N ALA A 49 -41.08 10.68 10.21
CA ALA A 49 -40.07 9.97 10.99
C ALA A 49 -39.38 8.85 10.18
N CYS A 50 -40.10 8.18 9.27
CA CYS A 50 -39.47 7.25 8.33
C CYS A 50 -38.48 7.97 7.38
N LEU A 51 -38.81 9.16 6.87
CA LEU A 51 -37.90 9.95 6.03
C LEU A 51 -36.65 10.44 6.77
N ASP A 52 -36.75 10.87 8.03
CA ASP A 52 -35.57 11.21 8.84
C ASP A 52 -34.72 9.95 9.10
N PHE A 53 -35.33 8.84 9.53
CA PHE A 53 -34.60 7.58 9.80
C PHE A 53 -33.89 6.98 8.57
N PHE A 54 -34.52 7.01 7.39
CA PHE A 54 -33.94 6.41 6.18
C PHE A 54 -33.07 7.36 5.35
N MET A 55 -33.38 8.66 5.34
CA MET A 55 -32.76 9.63 4.42
C MET A 55 -32.12 10.84 5.11
N GLY A 56 -32.27 11.01 6.44
CA GLY A 56 -31.85 12.21 7.17
C GLY A 56 -32.64 13.47 6.80
N LEU A 57 -33.81 13.31 6.15
CA LEU A 57 -34.63 14.40 5.64
C LEU A 57 -35.57 14.93 6.72
N ARG A 58 -35.05 15.85 7.53
CA ARG A 58 -35.86 16.63 8.49
C ARG A 58 -36.75 17.65 7.78
N PRO A 59 -37.91 18.02 8.35
CA PRO A 59 -38.80 19.04 7.78
C PRO A 59 -38.08 20.35 7.43
N ASP A 60 -37.20 20.83 8.32
CA ASP A 60 -36.43 22.06 8.16
C ASP A 60 -35.54 22.06 6.90
N ALA A 61 -35.04 20.89 6.48
CA ALA A 61 -34.22 20.75 5.28
C ALA A 61 -35.02 20.93 3.98
N LEU A 62 -36.36 20.85 4.04
CA LEU A 62 -37.26 21.07 2.91
C LEU A 62 -37.67 22.54 2.76
N GLU A 63 -37.43 23.40 3.76
CA GLU A 63 -37.80 24.84 3.70
C GLU A 63 -37.05 25.60 2.59
N ALA A 64 -35.74 25.42 2.45
CA ALA A 64 -34.98 26.11 1.41
C ALA A 64 -35.40 25.67 -0.02
N PRO A 65 -35.57 24.37 -0.33
CA PRO A 65 -36.18 23.93 -1.59
C PRO A 65 -37.62 24.42 -1.79
N LYS A 66 -38.47 24.42 -0.75
CA LYS A 66 -39.84 24.95 -0.81
C LYS A 66 -39.83 26.42 -1.23
N ASN A 67 -39.02 27.24 -0.57
CA ASN A 67 -38.94 28.68 -0.84
C ASN A 67 -38.33 28.98 -2.22
N LEU A 68 -37.41 28.14 -2.72
CA LEU A 68 -36.88 28.21 -4.10
C LEU A 68 -37.86 27.77 -5.19
N LEU A 69 -38.83 26.90 -4.86
CA LEU A 69 -39.93 26.55 -5.76
C LEU A 69 -41.02 27.63 -5.75
N LEU A 70 -41.40 28.10 -4.57
CA LEU A 70 -42.39 29.17 -4.39
C LEU A 70 -41.95 30.48 -5.06
N SER A 71 -40.66 30.87 -4.99
CA SER A 71 -40.15 32.07 -5.66
C SER A 71 -40.16 32.03 -7.21
N LYS A 72 -40.47 30.87 -7.80
CA LYS A 72 -40.65 30.67 -9.25
C LYS A 72 -42.12 30.55 -9.67
N MET A 73 -43.06 30.59 -8.72
CA MET A 73 -44.50 30.54 -8.98
C MET A 73 -45.04 31.97 -9.20
N PRO A 74 -46.00 32.20 -10.11
CA PRO A 74 -46.59 33.52 -10.33
C PRO A 74 -47.44 34.02 -9.15
N PHE A 75 -47.93 33.13 -8.28
CA PHE A 75 -48.74 33.45 -7.10
C PHE A 75 -48.33 32.57 -5.90
N PRO A 76 -47.19 32.84 -5.23
CA PRO A 76 -46.60 31.92 -4.26
C PRO A 76 -47.51 31.56 -3.08
N GLU A 77 -48.28 32.53 -2.59
CA GLU A 77 -49.16 32.39 -1.43
C GLU A 77 -50.23 31.29 -1.61
N LEU A 78 -50.78 31.16 -2.83
CA LEU A 78 -51.80 30.15 -3.16
C LEU A 78 -51.28 28.70 -3.14
N PHE A 79 -49.95 28.51 -3.19
CA PHE A 79 -49.31 27.20 -3.25
C PHE A 79 -48.49 26.86 -1.99
N SER A 80 -48.54 27.75 -0.98
CA SER A 80 -47.82 27.66 0.30
C SER A 80 -47.95 26.31 1.00
N ASP A 81 -49.16 25.76 1.11
CA ASP A 81 -49.43 24.43 1.68
C ASP A 81 -49.26 23.29 0.65
N SER A 82 -49.55 23.56 -0.63
CA SER A 82 -49.58 22.52 -1.67
C SER A 82 -48.18 22.06 -2.10
N VAL A 83 -47.20 22.98 -2.19
CA VAL A 83 -45.81 22.66 -2.54
C VAL A 83 -45.15 21.72 -1.52
N PRO A 84 -45.13 22.01 -0.20
CA PRO A 84 -44.52 21.09 0.77
C PRO A 84 -45.25 19.74 0.83
N LEU A 85 -46.58 19.69 0.67
CA LEU A 85 -47.32 18.42 0.59
C LEU A 85 -46.92 17.59 -0.65
N MET A 86 -46.70 18.22 -1.80
CA MET A 86 -46.22 17.55 -3.02
C MET A 86 -44.77 17.09 -2.92
N MET A 87 -43.89 17.90 -2.32
CA MET A 87 -42.52 17.49 -2.01
C MET A 87 -42.50 16.29 -1.07
N PHE A 88 -43.27 16.35 0.03
CA PHE A 88 -43.40 15.26 0.99
C PHE A 88 -43.94 13.99 0.33
N HIS A 89 -45.01 14.09 -0.46
CA HIS A 89 -45.53 12.97 -1.26
C HIS A 89 -44.47 12.35 -2.17
N GLN A 90 -43.67 13.16 -2.87
CA GLN A 90 -42.62 12.65 -3.74
C GLN A 90 -41.50 11.93 -2.96
N HIS A 91 -41.08 12.48 -1.81
CA HIS A 91 -40.08 11.84 -0.95
C HIS A 91 -40.60 10.52 -0.37
N VAL A 92 -41.82 10.47 0.17
CA VAL A 92 -42.41 9.22 0.68
C VAL A 92 -42.59 8.21 -0.46
N THR A 93 -43.07 8.61 -1.64
CA THR A 93 -43.20 7.73 -2.82
C THR A 93 -41.86 7.10 -3.22
N ASN A 94 -40.77 7.87 -3.17
CA ASN A 94 -39.44 7.36 -3.48
C ASN A 94 -38.96 6.35 -2.41
N LEU A 95 -39.20 6.63 -1.13
CA LEU A 95 -38.89 5.72 -0.03
C LEU A 95 -39.72 4.42 -0.09
N THR A 96 -41.02 4.50 -0.38
CA THR A 96 -41.88 3.31 -0.47
C THR A 96 -41.50 2.41 -1.64
N LYS A 97 -41.08 2.98 -2.78
CA LYS A 97 -40.53 2.20 -3.91
C LYS A 97 -39.26 1.45 -3.53
N ILE A 98 -38.35 2.06 -2.77
CA ILE A 98 -37.15 1.37 -2.23
C ILE A 98 -37.57 0.21 -1.31
N ALA A 99 -38.63 0.38 -0.54
CA ALA A 99 -39.26 -0.68 0.26
C ALA A 99 -40.22 -1.62 -0.53
N GLN A 100 -40.14 -1.65 -1.86
CA GLN A 100 -40.96 -2.50 -2.75
C GLN A 100 -42.48 -2.28 -2.66
N VAL A 101 -42.89 -1.01 -2.48
CA VAL A 101 -44.29 -0.57 -2.45
C VAL A 101 -44.54 0.47 -3.55
N ASP A 102 -44.90 -0.03 -4.73
CA ASP A 102 -45.16 0.77 -5.94
C ASP A 102 -46.56 1.40 -5.98
N PHE A 103 -47.48 0.95 -5.13
CA PHE A 103 -48.89 1.36 -5.13
C PHE A 103 -49.19 2.61 -4.27
N PHE A 104 -48.16 3.31 -3.76
CA PHE A 104 -48.31 4.50 -2.92
C PHE A 104 -48.88 5.71 -3.68
N THR A 105 -49.76 6.47 -3.06
CA THR A 105 -50.46 7.61 -3.66
C THR A 105 -50.71 8.75 -2.66
N LEU A 106 -51.11 9.92 -3.17
CA LEU A 106 -51.53 11.05 -2.34
C LEU A 106 -52.74 10.74 -1.44
N GLN A 107 -53.57 9.74 -1.79
CA GLN A 107 -54.68 9.31 -0.92
C GLN A 107 -54.14 8.67 0.36
N ASP A 108 -53.01 7.97 0.32
CA ASP A 108 -52.37 7.37 1.51
C ASP A 108 -51.81 8.42 2.49
N LEU A 109 -51.77 9.69 2.10
CA LEU A 109 -51.41 10.84 2.95
C LEU A 109 -52.61 11.69 3.38
N THR A 110 -53.65 11.78 2.54
CA THR A 110 -54.76 12.74 2.70
C THR A 110 -56.07 12.08 3.13
N ARG A 111 -56.27 10.79 2.82
CA ARG A 111 -57.43 9.96 3.17
C ARG A 111 -56.98 8.49 3.37
N PRO A 112 -56.10 8.21 4.35
CA PRO A 112 -55.48 6.89 4.50
C PRO A 112 -56.50 5.79 4.83
N ASP A 113 -56.35 4.62 4.18
CA ASP A 113 -57.06 3.38 4.55
C ASP A 113 -56.20 2.53 5.48
N ALA A 114 -56.80 2.01 6.56
CA ALA A 114 -56.13 1.14 7.52
C ALA A 114 -55.47 -0.09 6.89
N THR A 115 -56.04 -0.67 5.82
CA THR A 115 -55.45 -1.86 5.18
C THR A 115 -54.26 -1.51 4.29
N ARG A 116 -54.32 -0.40 3.53
CA ARG A 116 -53.18 0.15 2.77
C ARG A 116 -52.06 0.63 3.69
N THR A 117 -52.37 1.45 4.68
CA THR A 117 -51.39 1.96 5.67
C THR A 117 -50.66 0.82 6.38
N ARG A 118 -51.35 -0.23 6.85
CA ARG A 118 -50.70 -1.40 7.47
C ARG A 118 -49.75 -2.14 6.53
N LYS A 119 -50.06 -2.24 5.23
CA LYS A 119 -49.16 -2.84 4.22
C LYS A 119 -47.91 -1.97 3.99
N ILE A 120 -48.10 -0.66 3.80
CA ILE A 120 -47.00 0.30 3.58
C ILE A 120 -46.07 0.31 4.79
N LEU A 121 -46.61 0.41 6.01
CA LEU A 121 -45.83 0.38 7.25
C LEU A 121 -45.13 -0.97 7.46
N SER A 122 -45.75 -2.10 7.09
CA SER A 122 -45.07 -3.41 7.18
C SER A 122 -43.84 -3.49 6.28
N ALA A 123 -43.92 -2.95 5.05
CA ALA A 123 -42.77 -2.89 4.15
C ALA A 123 -41.65 -1.99 4.70
N LEU A 124 -41.99 -0.80 5.21
CA LEU A 124 -41.03 0.13 5.81
C LEU A 124 -40.36 -0.46 7.08
N VAL A 125 -41.10 -1.19 7.92
CA VAL A 125 -40.55 -1.89 9.10
C VAL A 125 -39.63 -3.06 8.71
N ASN A 126 -39.98 -3.83 7.67
CA ASN A 126 -39.08 -4.86 7.12
C ASN A 126 -37.78 -4.23 6.58
N PHE A 127 -37.88 -3.12 5.86
CA PHE A 127 -36.70 -2.39 5.35
C PHE A 127 -35.85 -1.79 6.48
N ALA A 128 -36.45 -1.35 7.59
CA ALA A 128 -35.73 -0.85 8.76
C ALA A 128 -34.90 -1.96 9.45
N LYS A 129 -35.49 -3.15 9.61
CA LYS A 129 -34.80 -4.33 10.15
C LYS A 129 -33.65 -4.76 9.25
N PHE A 130 -33.87 -4.83 7.93
CA PHE A 130 -32.80 -5.11 6.96
C PHE A 130 -31.67 -4.07 6.99
N LYS A 131 -31.97 -2.76 7.09
CA LYS A 131 -30.97 -1.71 7.26
C LYS A 131 -30.14 -1.95 8.54
N HIS A 132 -30.81 -2.22 9.67
CA HIS A 132 -30.17 -2.44 10.97
C HIS A 132 -29.24 -3.67 10.95
N GLU A 133 -29.69 -4.81 10.40
CA GLU A 133 -28.86 -6.02 10.22
C GLU A 133 -27.57 -5.76 9.43
N ARG A 134 -27.60 -4.81 8.49
CA ARG A 134 -26.43 -4.48 7.64
C ARG A 134 -25.59 -3.33 8.20
N GLN A 135 -26.10 -2.55 9.15
CA GLN A 135 -25.44 -1.36 9.70
C GLN A 135 -24.01 -1.66 10.17
N ALA A 136 -23.81 -2.69 11.00
CA ALA A 136 -22.49 -3.09 11.50
C ALA A 136 -21.48 -3.46 10.37
N THR A 137 -21.96 -3.95 9.23
CA THR A 137 -21.10 -4.23 8.06
C THR A 137 -20.72 -2.93 7.34
N VAL A 138 -21.66 -2.00 7.20
CA VAL A 138 -21.44 -0.67 6.61
C VAL A 138 -20.47 0.15 7.47
N ASP A 139 -20.67 0.16 8.78
CA ASP A 139 -19.83 0.91 9.74
C ASP A 139 -18.38 0.39 9.76
N ALA A 140 -18.18 -0.92 9.62
CA ALA A 140 -16.85 -1.51 9.49
C ALA A 140 -16.15 -1.09 8.18
N ILE A 141 -16.90 -0.98 7.07
CA ILE A 141 -16.39 -0.50 5.78
C ILE A 141 -16.09 1.01 5.85
N ALA A 142 -16.96 1.82 6.45
CA ALA A 142 -16.75 3.25 6.67
C ALA A 142 -15.50 3.51 7.51
N THR A 143 -15.40 2.86 8.69
CA THR A 143 -14.23 2.93 9.58
C THR A 143 -12.93 2.54 8.87
N LYS A 144 -12.97 1.53 7.98
CA LYS A 144 -11.82 1.14 7.17
C LYS A 144 -11.47 2.19 6.11
N SER A 145 -12.47 2.79 5.47
CA SER A 145 -12.31 3.87 4.49
C SER A 145 -11.67 5.12 5.12
N ASP A 146 -12.14 5.54 6.30
CA ASP A 146 -11.63 6.73 6.97
C ASP A 146 -10.21 6.54 7.50
N LYS A 147 -9.86 5.37 8.04
CA LYS A 147 -8.47 5.00 8.36
C LYS A 147 -7.54 4.97 7.13
N LEU A 148 -8.08 4.68 5.95
CA LEU A 148 -7.31 4.75 4.69
C LEU A 148 -7.14 6.20 4.21
N LYS A 149 -8.13 7.08 4.39
CA LYS A 149 -8.00 8.53 4.14
C LYS A 149 -6.96 9.15 5.06
N GLU A 150 -7.07 8.94 6.37
CA GLU A 150 -6.11 9.43 7.37
C GLU A 150 -4.67 9.00 7.05
N ARG A 151 -4.48 7.72 6.70
CA ARG A 151 -3.17 7.19 6.27
C ARG A 151 -2.66 7.83 4.97
N ARG A 152 -3.53 8.04 3.98
CA ARG A 152 -3.19 8.75 2.72
C ARG A 152 -2.73 10.17 3.02
N ASP A 153 -3.49 10.89 3.84
CA ASP A 153 -3.26 12.32 4.09
C ASP A 153 -1.99 12.55 4.90
N LYS A 154 -1.71 11.67 5.87
CA LYS A 154 -0.39 11.62 6.53
C LYS A 154 0.75 11.35 5.55
N LEU A 155 0.62 10.35 4.67
CA LEU A 155 1.65 10.00 3.68
C LEU A 155 1.90 11.13 2.67
N LEU A 156 0.89 11.94 2.34
CA LEU A 156 1.05 13.13 1.50
C LEU A 156 1.87 14.21 2.21
N ALA A 157 1.54 14.52 3.48
CA ALA A 157 2.29 15.48 4.29
C ALA A 157 3.75 15.05 4.53
N ASP A 158 3.97 13.77 4.83
CA ASP A 158 5.32 13.18 4.95
C ASP A 158 6.10 13.28 3.62
N ASN A 159 5.44 13.08 2.46
CA ASN A 159 6.08 13.21 1.15
C ASN A 159 6.44 14.66 0.81
N GLU A 160 5.58 15.62 1.13
CA GLU A 160 5.83 17.06 0.91
C GLU A 160 7.00 17.56 1.78
N LYS A 161 7.03 17.14 3.06
CA LYS A 161 8.17 17.43 3.96
C LYS A 161 9.48 16.87 3.40
N LEU A 162 9.50 15.60 2.98
CA LEU A 162 10.69 14.97 2.39
C LEU A 162 11.14 15.65 1.09
N ARG A 163 10.21 16.16 0.26
CA ARG A 163 10.56 16.99 -0.92
C ARG A 163 11.22 18.30 -0.52
N SER A 164 10.70 18.98 0.51
CA SER A 164 11.29 20.22 1.04
C SER A 164 12.71 19.99 1.56
N GLU A 165 12.94 18.92 2.32
CA GLU A 165 14.26 18.54 2.83
C GLU A 165 15.22 18.13 1.70
N ALA A 166 14.76 17.35 0.72
CA ALA A 166 15.55 16.97 -0.45
C ALA A 166 15.96 18.18 -1.32
N ASN A 167 15.08 19.17 -1.48
CA ASN A 167 15.41 20.42 -2.18
C ASN A 167 16.46 21.23 -1.40
N LYS A 168 16.29 21.44 -0.09
CA LYS A 168 17.31 22.11 0.75
C LYS A 168 18.67 21.44 0.66
N LEU A 169 18.71 20.10 0.73
CA LEU A 169 19.94 19.30 0.58
C LEU A 169 20.50 19.28 -0.85
N ARG A 170 19.76 19.72 -1.86
CA ARG A 170 20.23 19.94 -3.23
C ARG A 170 20.80 21.35 -3.37
N ASP A 171 20.07 22.35 -2.90
CA ASP A 171 20.43 23.77 -3.01
C ASP A 171 21.69 24.07 -2.19
N GLN A 172 21.81 23.50 -0.99
CA GLN A 172 23.03 23.58 -0.17
C GLN A 172 24.22 22.91 -0.88
N ARG A 173 24.05 21.72 -1.49
CA ARG A 173 25.11 21.11 -2.30
C ARG A 173 25.52 21.96 -3.50
N ALA A 174 24.59 22.68 -4.13
CA ALA A 174 24.90 23.61 -5.22
C ALA A 174 25.69 24.84 -4.74
N GLN A 175 25.52 25.26 -3.47
CA GLN A 175 26.32 26.32 -2.83
C GLN A 175 27.70 25.82 -2.36
N ASP A 176 27.78 24.58 -1.88
CA ASP A 176 29.01 23.94 -1.39
C ASP A 176 29.94 23.48 -2.53
N GLU A 177 29.40 23.16 -3.71
CA GLU A 177 30.17 22.57 -4.83
C GLU A 177 31.25 23.52 -5.40
N PRO A 178 31.01 24.84 -5.60
CA PRO A 178 32.07 25.79 -5.94
C PRO A 178 33.21 25.83 -4.92
N GLN A 179 32.90 25.86 -3.62
CA GLN A 179 33.90 25.85 -2.55
C GLN A 179 34.68 24.52 -2.55
N THR A 180 33.97 23.41 -2.76
CA THR A 180 34.56 22.07 -2.86
C THR A 180 35.48 21.92 -4.09
N LYS A 181 35.18 22.60 -5.19
CA LYS A 181 36.05 22.66 -6.38
C LYS A 181 37.28 23.53 -6.14
N GLN A 182 37.12 24.70 -5.51
CA GLN A 182 38.25 25.56 -5.17
C GLN A 182 39.22 24.85 -4.21
N ALA A 183 38.72 24.30 -3.10
CA ALA A 183 39.54 23.58 -2.13
C ALA A 183 40.29 22.36 -2.74
N ARG A 184 39.74 21.73 -3.79
CA ARG A 184 40.46 20.68 -4.54
C ARG A 184 41.62 21.25 -5.36
N LEU A 185 41.41 22.37 -6.05
CA LEU A 185 42.46 23.07 -6.79
C LEU A 185 43.56 23.57 -5.84
N ASP A 186 43.20 24.12 -4.68
CA ASP A 186 44.14 24.59 -3.66
C ASP A 186 44.99 23.44 -3.10
N ILE A 187 44.38 22.27 -2.86
CA ILE A 187 45.08 21.04 -2.46
C ILE A 187 46.01 20.53 -3.58
N GLU A 188 45.56 20.54 -4.83
CA GLU A 188 46.35 20.09 -5.98
C GLU A 188 47.58 21.00 -6.22
N GLN A 189 47.40 22.32 -6.11
CA GLN A 189 48.51 23.29 -6.12
C GLN A 189 49.47 23.06 -4.95
N SER A 190 48.95 22.92 -3.72
CA SER A 190 49.76 22.66 -2.52
C SER A 190 50.59 21.37 -2.64
N LEU A 191 50.03 20.31 -3.23
CA LEU A 191 50.73 19.05 -3.50
C LEU A 191 51.82 19.22 -4.57
N ALA A 192 51.56 20.01 -5.62
CA ALA A 192 52.56 20.32 -6.63
C ALA A 192 53.73 21.15 -6.06
N GLU A 193 53.47 22.12 -5.18
CA GLU A 193 54.51 22.87 -4.48
C GLU A 193 55.29 22.01 -3.49
N LEU A 194 54.62 21.14 -2.73
CA LEU A 194 55.28 20.14 -1.88
C LEU A 194 56.21 19.22 -2.70
N GLY A 195 55.82 18.88 -3.93
CA GLY A 195 56.66 18.16 -4.89
C GLY A 195 57.93 18.92 -5.26
N LYS A 196 57.81 20.20 -5.66
CA LYS A 196 58.95 21.08 -5.98
C LYS A 196 59.88 21.26 -4.76
N LEU A 197 59.32 21.50 -3.58
CA LEU A 197 60.07 21.66 -2.33
C LEU A 197 60.84 20.39 -1.96
N LYS A 198 60.25 19.19 -2.14
CA LYS A 198 60.96 17.92 -1.96
C LYS A 198 62.10 17.72 -2.98
N GLN A 199 61.91 18.10 -4.23
CA GLN A 199 62.99 18.08 -5.23
C GLN A 199 64.14 19.01 -4.83
N HIS A 200 63.83 20.24 -4.40
CA HIS A 200 64.84 21.20 -3.94
C HIS A 200 65.55 20.75 -2.65
N GLN A 201 64.82 20.13 -1.70
CA GLN A 201 65.39 19.50 -0.51
C GLN A 201 66.38 18.38 -0.87
N THR A 202 66.08 17.55 -1.87
CA THR A 202 67.01 16.51 -2.36
C THR A 202 68.27 17.11 -2.99
N ILE A 203 68.15 18.22 -3.74
CA ILE A 203 69.31 18.94 -4.30
C ILE A 203 70.20 19.48 -3.16
N LEU A 204 69.61 20.22 -2.21
CA LEU A 204 70.32 20.78 -1.06
C LEU A 204 70.97 19.69 -0.18
N ALA A 205 70.33 18.53 0.00
CA ALA A 205 70.92 17.40 0.72
C ALA A 205 72.17 16.85 0.01
N ASN A 206 72.13 16.73 -1.33
CA ASN A 206 73.28 16.29 -2.11
C ASN A 206 74.42 17.32 -2.11
N GLU A 207 74.11 18.62 -2.05
CA GLU A 207 75.10 19.69 -1.89
C GLU A 207 75.72 19.70 -0.48
N LEU A 208 74.91 19.45 0.55
CA LEU A 208 75.37 19.31 1.92
C LEU A 208 76.39 18.16 2.07
N GLU A 209 76.15 17.00 1.44
CA GLU A 209 77.11 15.88 1.46
C GLU A 209 78.41 16.21 0.69
N LYS A 210 78.34 16.92 -0.44
CA LYS A 210 79.55 17.42 -1.14
C LYS A 210 80.36 18.37 -0.25
N LEU A 211 79.70 19.29 0.46
CA LEU A 211 80.33 20.23 1.38
C LEU A 211 80.92 19.52 2.61
N LYS A 212 80.26 18.49 3.14
CA LYS A 212 80.81 17.63 4.20
C LYS A 212 82.07 16.90 3.72
N ALA A 213 82.03 16.29 2.53
CA ALA A 213 83.19 15.61 1.95
C ALA A 213 84.38 16.57 1.84
N HIS A 214 84.19 17.74 1.22
CA HIS A 214 85.25 18.74 1.06
C HIS A 214 85.78 19.29 2.40
N LYS A 215 84.91 19.48 3.40
CA LYS A 215 85.33 19.81 4.78
C LYS A 215 86.25 18.73 5.38
N THR A 216 86.00 17.45 5.11
CA THR A 216 86.91 16.38 5.60
C THR A 216 88.23 16.32 4.84
N GLU A 217 88.31 16.80 3.60
CA GLU A 217 89.57 16.97 2.85
C GLU A 217 90.40 18.12 3.42
N LEU A 218 89.77 19.28 3.61
CA LEU A 218 90.42 20.46 4.21
C LEU A 218 90.95 20.16 5.63
N ASN A 219 90.19 19.42 6.45
CA ASN A 219 90.67 19.00 7.77
C ASN A 219 91.91 18.09 7.71
N LYS A 220 92.03 17.19 6.70
CA LYS A 220 93.23 16.37 6.48
C LYS A 220 94.43 17.24 6.07
N ALA A 221 94.22 18.24 5.21
CA ALA A 221 95.27 19.17 4.81
C ALA A 221 95.79 20.01 5.99
N ILE A 222 94.89 20.52 6.85
CA ILE A 222 95.25 21.26 8.07
C ILE A 222 96.13 20.40 8.99
N ALA A 223 95.73 19.15 9.26
CA ALA A 223 96.50 18.24 10.10
C ALA A 223 97.90 17.93 9.52
N HIS A 224 98.02 17.83 8.19
CA HIS A 224 99.31 17.64 7.51
C HIS A 224 100.26 18.84 7.73
N TYR A 225 99.78 20.08 7.54
CA TYR A 225 100.60 21.28 7.75
C TYR A 225 101.01 21.50 9.21
N GLN A 226 100.16 21.12 10.17
CA GLN A 226 100.49 21.19 11.60
C GLN A 226 101.68 20.27 11.97
N SER A 227 101.77 19.08 11.35
CA SER A 227 102.88 18.15 11.56
C SER A 227 104.22 18.71 11.04
N LEU A 228 104.20 19.35 9.86
CA LEU A 228 105.38 20.00 9.27
C LEU A 228 105.93 21.15 10.13
N LEU A 229 105.04 21.96 10.72
CA LEU A 229 105.41 23.07 11.60
C LEU A 229 106.16 22.58 12.86
N HIS A 230 105.71 21.47 13.45
CA HIS A 230 106.33 20.92 14.67
C HIS A 230 107.77 20.43 14.43
N ASN A 231 108.04 19.77 13.29
CA ASN A 231 109.39 19.34 12.93
C ASN A 231 110.36 20.53 12.74
N ALA A 232 109.89 21.63 12.14
CA ALA A 232 110.72 22.82 11.96
C ALA A 232 111.12 23.46 13.32
N GLN A 233 110.24 23.40 14.32
CA GLN A 233 110.50 23.95 15.65
C GLN A 233 111.56 23.17 16.44
N GLN A 234 111.63 21.83 16.31
CA GLN A 234 112.65 21.03 17.00
C GLN A 234 114.07 21.29 16.49
N ILE A 235 114.24 21.52 15.19
CA ILE A 235 115.56 21.78 14.57
C ILE A 235 116.18 23.09 15.12
N GLY A 236 115.35 24.10 15.42
CA GLY A 236 115.81 25.38 15.94
C GLY A 236 116.36 25.37 17.38
N GLN A 237 116.17 24.28 18.14
CA GLN A 237 116.57 24.18 19.55
C GLN A 237 117.95 23.54 19.76
N ALA A 238 118.62 23.07 18.71
CA ALA A 238 119.81 22.22 18.80
C ALA A 238 121.17 22.96 18.82
N SER A 239 121.22 24.30 18.86
CA SER A 239 122.40 25.06 18.40
C SER A 239 122.86 26.25 19.27
N SER A 240 123.11 26.08 20.57
CA SER A 240 123.99 26.99 21.37
C SER A 240 124.46 26.42 22.73
N ALA A 241 125.79 26.24 22.95
CA ALA A 241 126.51 26.30 24.27
C ALA A 241 127.98 25.74 24.23
N ARG A 242 128.97 26.49 24.79
CA ARG A 242 130.43 26.21 25.16
C ARG A 242 131.14 27.58 25.47
N VAL A 243 132.36 27.82 26.04
CA VAL A 243 133.50 27.16 26.77
C VAL A 243 134.37 28.35 27.33
N VAL A 244 134.91 28.48 28.58
CA VAL A 244 135.86 27.68 29.42
C VAL A 244 137.36 27.88 29.06
N GLN A 245 138.34 28.28 29.91
CA GLN A 245 138.37 28.90 31.27
C GLN A 245 139.83 29.29 31.74
N SER A 246 139.99 30.19 32.75
CA SER A 246 141.06 30.18 33.80
C SER A 246 142.49 30.81 33.48
N PRO A 247 143.60 30.71 34.30
CA PRO A 247 143.97 31.71 35.33
C PRO A 247 145.51 32.04 35.62
N ASP A 248 145.74 32.87 36.67
CA ASP A 248 146.81 32.77 37.74
C ASP A 248 148.22 33.49 37.62
N ARG A 249 148.77 33.83 38.82
CA ARG A 249 150.20 33.92 39.26
C ARG A 249 150.95 35.24 39.58
N GLN A 250 151.16 35.39 40.91
CA GLN A 250 152.44 35.58 41.63
C GLN A 250 153.05 36.97 41.95
N ARG A 251 153.27 37.16 43.27
CA ARG A 251 154.51 37.56 44.03
C ARG A 251 155.21 38.89 43.65
N LYS A 252 155.39 39.89 44.53
CA LYS A 252 155.78 39.98 45.96
C LYS A 252 157.30 39.79 46.20
N ALA A 253 157.88 40.73 46.96
CA ALA A 253 159.31 41.12 47.02
C ALA A 253 159.74 41.87 45.74
N ILE A 254 160.56 42.92 45.76
CA ILE A 254 161.33 43.58 46.85
C ILE A 254 160.75 45.01 47.04
N HIS A 255 160.00 45.38 48.08
CA HIS A 255 160.26 45.33 49.54
C HIS A 255 161.13 46.51 50.03
N ASP A 256 162.46 46.44 49.90
CA ASP A 256 163.40 47.27 50.69
C ASP A 256 163.81 48.62 50.03
N MET A 257 162.86 49.31 49.41
CA MET A 257 162.91 50.79 49.21
C MET A 257 161.56 51.42 49.60
N GLY A 258 161.10 51.28 50.85
CA GLY A 258 161.81 50.73 52.00
C GLY A 258 161.87 51.74 53.15
N ASP A 259 161.66 51.21 54.35
CA ASP A 259 161.88 51.69 55.73
C ASP A 259 161.67 53.17 56.10
N GLU A 260 162.14 54.16 55.35
CA GLU A 260 161.90 55.59 55.65
C GLU A 260 160.75 56.16 54.79
N LEU A 261 160.78 55.89 53.48
CA LEU A 261 159.57 56.01 52.65
C LEU A 261 158.49 55.02 53.13
N SER A 262 158.86 53.93 53.84
CA SER A 262 157.91 53.06 54.55
C SER A 262 157.19 53.75 55.71
N ALA A 263 157.76 54.77 56.37
CA ALA A 263 157.06 55.45 57.47
C ALA A 263 155.91 56.34 56.95
N LYS A 264 156.17 57.19 55.95
CA LYS A 264 155.10 57.96 55.29
C LYS A 264 154.20 57.10 54.41
N ARG A 265 154.74 56.08 53.73
CA ARG A 265 153.90 55.03 53.14
C ARG A 265 153.16 54.21 54.19
N GLN A 266 153.52 54.13 55.47
CA GLN A 266 152.70 53.38 56.44
C GLN A 266 151.43 54.15 56.77
N GLU A 267 151.50 55.47 56.87
CA GLU A 267 150.32 56.34 57.01
C GLU A 267 149.50 56.35 55.72
N GLU A 268 150.13 56.60 54.57
CA GLU A 268 149.49 56.58 53.25
C GLU A 268 148.94 55.20 52.88
N THR A 269 149.64 54.10 53.16
CA THR A 269 149.18 52.71 52.95
C THR A 269 148.12 52.32 53.98
N GLN A 270 148.10 52.88 55.19
CA GLN A 270 146.97 52.70 56.10
C GLN A 270 145.72 53.40 55.56
N LEU A 271 145.85 54.63 55.05
CA LEU A 271 144.76 55.37 54.42
C LEU A 271 144.32 54.74 53.09
N GLU A 272 145.24 54.30 52.24
CA GLU A 272 144.96 53.53 51.03
C GLU A 272 144.32 52.19 51.38
N LYS A 273 144.81 51.45 52.39
CA LYS A 273 144.23 50.16 52.81
C LYS A 273 142.82 50.37 53.32
N ARG A 274 142.57 51.46 54.08
CA ARG A 274 141.23 51.85 54.53
C ARG A 274 140.36 52.30 53.35
N THR A 275 140.92 52.96 52.34
CA THR A 275 140.23 53.34 51.10
C THR A 275 139.93 52.14 50.20
N LYS A 276 140.83 51.16 50.13
CA LYS A 276 140.69 49.90 49.39
C LYS A 276 139.68 48.99 50.09
N ASP A 277 139.70 48.91 51.41
CA ASP A 277 138.68 48.23 52.22
C ASP A 277 137.31 48.91 52.10
N LEU A 278 137.24 50.24 52.12
CA LEU A 278 135.99 50.99 51.87
C LEU A 278 135.50 50.85 50.43
N LYS A 279 136.38 50.80 49.42
CA LYS A 279 136.01 50.50 48.03
C LYS A 279 135.46 49.09 47.87
N VAL A 280 136.12 48.08 48.45
CA VAL A 280 135.63 46.70 48.47
C VAL A 280 134.28 46.60 49.21
N ARG A 281 134.07 47.34 50.31
CA ARG A 281 132.76 47.44 50.96
C ARG A 281 131.71 48.14 50.11
N LEU A 282 132.07 49.17 49.34
CA LEU A 282 131.18 49.83 48.38
C LEU A 282 130.81 48.89 47.22
N GLU A 283 131.77 48.15 46.67
CA GLU A 283 131.55 47.10 45.67
C GLU A 283 130.60 46.01 46.22
N TYR A 284 130.78 45.57 47.47
CA TYR A 284 129.80 44.70 48.14
C TYR A 284 128.41 45.35 48.30
N MET A 285 128.33 46.65 48.64
CA MET A 285 127.04 47.34 48.77
C MET A 285 126.33 47.58 47.44
N ASP A 286 127.05 47.86 46.35
CA ASP A 286 126.46 47.95 45.01
C ASP A 286 126.03 46.58 44.48
N ASN A 287 126.75 45.50 44.81
CA ASN A 287 126.28 44.12 44.57
C ASN A 287 124.99 43.83 45.35
N PHE A 288 124.94 44.08 46.67
CA PHE A 288 123.72 43.90 47.48
C PHE A 288 122.54 44.75 46.96
N LYS A 289 122.81 45.96 46.47
CA LYS A 289 121.80 46.83 45.85
C LYS A 289 121.28 46.25 44.53
N SER A 290 122.16 45.69 43.70
CA SER A 290 121.78 44.95 42.48
C SER A 290 120.91 43.73 42.82
N ASP A 291 121.28 42.96 43.84
CA ASP A 291 120.51 41.80 44.32
C ASP A 291 119.12 42.23 44.83
N ILE A 292 119.04 43.30 45.62
CA ILE A 292 117.76 43.88 46.09
C ILE A 292 116.91 44.37 44.91
N GLN A 293 117.51 44.99 43.89
CA GLN A 293 116.79 45.41 42.68
C GLN A 293 116.25 44.20 41.89
N ALA A 294 117.00 43.10 41.80
CA ALA A 294 116.52 41.85 41.22
C ALA A 294 115.37 41.25 42.04
N CYS A 295 115.45 41.24 43.37
CA CYS A 295 114.35 40.81 44.24
C CYS A 295 113.09 41.68 44.07
N ILE A 296 113.22 43.01 43.92
CA ILE A 296 112.08 43.90 43.65
C ILE A 296 111.44 43.58 42.30
N ALA A 297 112.22 43.34 41.24
CA ALA A 297 111.70 42.97 39.94
C ALA A 297 110.96 41.61 39.97
N ILE A 298 111.45 40.64 40.76
CA ILE A 298 110.77 39.36 40.99
C ILE A 298 109.45 39.57 41.74
N LEU A 299 109.42 40.41 42.78
CA LEU A 299 108.18 40.72 43.53
C LEU A 299 107.14 41.42 42.65
N GLN A 300 107.56 42.36 41.80
CA GLN A 300 106.66 43.02 40.83
C GLN A 300 106.09 42.04 39.80
N ASN A 301 106.88 41.05 39.37
CA ASN A 301 106.41 40.00 38.48
C ASN A 301 105.35 39.11 39.19
N ILE A 302 105.62 38.69 40.43
CA ILE A 302 104.70 37.90 41.27
C ILE A 302 103.37 38.64 41.48
N ASP A 303 103.40 39.94 41.80
CA ASP A 303 102.20 40.78 41.94
C ASP A 303 101.38 40.82 40.63
N SER A 304 102.06 40.95 39.48
CA SER A 304 101.40 40.94 38.17
C SER A 304 100.78 39.58 37.80
N GLU A 305 101.34 38.47 38.26
CA GLU A 305 100.76 37.14 38.10
C GLU A 305 99.60 36.90 39.09
N GLN A 306 99.70 37.41 40.32
CA GLN A 306 98.62 37.33 41.32
C GLN A 306 97.34 38.02 40.81
N ILE A 307 97.46 39.18 40.15
CA ILE A 307 96.33 39.88 39.53
C ILE A 307 95.67 39.01 38.44
N LYS A 308 96.47 38.37 37.56
CA LYS A 308 95.96 37.46 36.51
C LYS A 308 95.26 36.23 37.09
N VAL A 309 95.79 35.71 38.19
CA VAL A 309 95.19 34.58 38.93
C VAL A 309 93.84 34.99 39.53
N ASP A 310 93.73 36.17 40.15
CA ASP A 310 92.47 36.70 40.68
C ASP A 310 91.44 36.96 39.58
N GLU A 311 91.84 37.50 38.43
CA GLU A 311 90.97 37.65 37.26
C GLU A 311 90.49 36.31 36.70
N SER A 312 91.39 35.32 36.61
CA SER A 312 91.06 33.95 36.21
C SER A 312 90.08 33.28 37.19
N TYR A 313 90.23 33.50 38.49
CA TYR A 313 89.27 33.02 39.50
C TYR A 313 87.90 33.69 39.37
N ARG A 314 87.83 34.99 39.09
CA ARG A 314 86.55 35.71 38.83
C ARG A 314 85.87 35.18 37.57
N HIS A 315 86.59 35.03 36.46
CA HIS A 315 86.03 34.43 35.24
C HIS A 315 85.56 32.99 35.47
N SER A 316 86.32 32.21 36.23
CA SER A 316 85.94 30.85 36.66
C SER A 316 84.78 30.81 37.65
N ALA A 317 84.37 31.93 38.26
CA ALA A 317 83.15 32.02 39.06
C ALA A 317 81.95 32.34 38.17
N ASP A 318 82.05 33.38 37.33
CA ASP A 318 81.02 33.76 36.36
C ASP A 318 80.63 32.59 35.41
N LEU A 319 81.62 31.84 34.92
CA LEU A 319 81.36 30.63 34.12
C LEU A 319 80.60 29.54 34.90
N ARG A 320 80.76 29.44 36.23
CA ARG A 320 79.99 28.49 37.05
C ARG A 320 78.56 28.97 37.26
N ASP A 321 78.35 30.25 37.55
CA ASP A 321 77.01 30.83 37.68
C ASP A 321 76.22 30.73 36.34
N GLN A 322 76.90 30.92 35.21
CA GLN A 322 76.34 30.67 33.88
C GLN A 322 75.97 29.19 33.67
N ILE A 323 76.81 28.24 34.09
CA ILE A 323 76.51 26.79 34.01
C ILE A 323 75.30 26.46 34.88
N ASP A 324 75.25 26.92 36.13
CA ASP A 324 74.13 26.65 37.05
C ASP A 324 72.81 27.26 36.56
N GLN A 325 72.83 28.41 35.87
CA GLN A 325 71.64 28.94 35.21
C GLN A 325 71.22 28.09 34.01
N ARG A 326 72.17 27.70 33.13
CA ARG A 326 71.88 26.78 32.01
C ARG A 326 71.32 25.44 32.49
N GLN A 327 71.78 24.95 33.65
CA GLN A 327 71.30 23.71 34.28
C GLN A 327 69.83 23.83 34.71
N LYS A 328 69.43 24.98 35.29
CA LYS A 328 68.03 25.29 35.64
C LYS A 328 67.16 25.40 34.38
N ASP A 329 67.60 26.18 33.39
CA ASP A 329 66.89 26.38 32.13
C ASP A 329 66.65 25.03 31.40
N HIS A 330 67.65 24.13 31.43
CA HIS A 330 67.56 22.78 30.88
C HIS A 330 66.51 21.93 31.61
N ASN A 331 66.49 21.96 32.95
CA ASN A 331 65.52 21.21 33.75
C ASN A 331 64.08 21.70 33.48
N ASP A 332 63.86 23.01 33.44
CA ASP A 332 62.58 23.64 33.11
C ASP A 332 62.09 23.27 31.69
N LEU A 333 63.01 23.25 30.72
CA LEU A 333 62.73 22.79 29.36
C LEU A 333 62.39 21.30 29.32
N ASN A 334 63.04 20.46 30.12
CA ASN A 334 62.80 19.01 30.17
C ASN A 334 61.46 18.66 30.83
N VAL A 335 61.04 19.42 31.85
CA VAL A 335 59.69 19.33 32.43
C VAL A 335 58.63 19.71 31.38
N LYS A 336 58.83 20.83 30.66
CA LYS A 336 57.95 21.25 29.56
C LYS A 336 57.89 20.21 28.43
N LEU A 337 59.03 19.61 28.05
CA LEU A 337 59.11 18.55 27.05
C LEU A 337 58.29 17.32 27.47
N THR A 338 58.42 16.90 28.72
CA THR A 338 57.67 15.75 29.28
C THR A 338 56.17 16.03 29.30
N GLN A 339 55.76 17.23 29.74
CA GLN A 339 54.36 17.65 29.76
C GLN A 339 53.75 17.70 28.34
N LEU A 340 54.51 18.21 27.36
CA LEU A 340 54.10 18.24 25.95
C LEU A 340 54.03 16.83 25.34
N SER A 341 54.96 15.92 25.66
CA SER A 341 54.86 14.51 25.22
C SER A 341 53.57 13.87 25.73
N MET A 342 53.26 14.03 27.02
CA MET A 342 52.01 13.51 27.59
C MET A 342 50.76 14.11 26.90
N GLN A 343 50.77 15.39 26.52
CA GLN A 343 49.67 15.98 25.75
C GLN A 343 49.57 15.40 24.33
N VAL A 344 50.70 15.22 23.65
CA VAL A 344 50.78 14.60 22.32
C VAL A 344 50.30 13.15 22.34
N ASP A 345 50.67 12.37 23.35
CA ASP A 345 50.29 10.96 23.45
C ASP A 345 48.80 10.80 23.81
N ASN A 346 48.26 11.64 24.70
CA ASN A 346 46.81 11.74 24.92
C ASN A 346 46.04 12.17 23.64
N ALA A 347 46.62 13.04 22.82
CA ALA A 347 46.03 13.47 21.55
C ALA A 347 46.05 12.35 20.50
N LYS A 348 47.16 11.58 20.39
CA LYS A 348 47.25 10.37 19.56
C LYS A 348 46.20 9.34 19.98
N GLU A 349 46.09 9.03 21.27
CA GLU A 349 45.15 7.99 21.72
C GLU A 349 43.69 8.40 21.48
N ARG A 350 43.36 9.69 21.68
CA ARG A 350 42.05 10.25 21.30
C ARG A 350 41.81 10.14 19.80
N LEU A 351 42.77 10.50 18.96
CA LEU A 351 42.67 10.39 17.50
C LEU A 351 42.46 8.94 17.06
N GLU A 352 43.23 7.99 17.59
CA GLU A 352 43.07 6.57 17.30
C GLU A 352 41.70 6.03 17.72
N ARG A 353 41.26 6.31 18.96
CA ARG A 353 39.92 5.91 19.44
C ARG A 353 38.83 6.49 18.51
N THR A 354 38.94 7.75 18.09
CA THR A 354 38.00 8.36 17.15
C THR A 354 38.06 7.74 15.75
N GLN A 355 39.25 7.39 15.24
CA GLN A 355 39.43 6.74 13.94
C GLN A 355 38.91 5.30 13.93
N ARG A 356 39.12 4.52 14.99
CA ARG A 356 38.56 3.17 15.16
C ARG A 356 37.03 3.23 15.14
N ASN A 357 36.43 4.05 16.01
CA ASN A 357 34.98 4.26 16.06
C ASN A 357 34.40 4.72 14.69
N ALA A 358 35.10 5.61 13.98
CA ALA A 358 34.69 6.07 12.66
C ALA A 358 34.78 4.97 11.57
N ASN A 359 35.81 4.14 11.62
CA ASN A 359 36.00 3.04 10.66
C ASN A 359 35.04 1.87 10.93
N GLU A 360 34.83 1.49 12.19
CA GLU A 360 33.80 0.52 12.60
C GLU A 360 32.41 0.97 12.12
N ARG A 361 32.07 2.25 12.31
CA ARG A 361 30.77 2.78 11.87
C ARG A 361 30.66 2.87 10.34
N ARG A 362 31.76 3.18 9.63
CA ARG A 362 31.83 3.10 8.16
C ARG A 362 31.61 1.68 7.64
N GLU A 363 32.26 0.68 8.23
CA GLU A 363 32.11 -0.72 7.84
C GLU A 363 30.71 -1.27 8.18
N ALA A 364 30.15 -0.91 9.33
CA ALA A 364 28.76 -1.23 9.67
C ALA A 364 27.79 -0.66 8.62
N THR A 365 27.92 0.63 8.26
CA THR A 365 27.11 1.25 7.20
C THR A 365 27.38 0.62 5.82
N ARG A 366 28.63 0.24 5.51
CA ARG A 366 28.99 -0.43 4.24
C ARG A 366 28.32 -1.80 4.13
N LEU A 367 28.34 -2.59 5.21
CA LEU A 367 27.68 -3.89 5.29
C LEU A 367 26.17 -3.74 5.18
N GLU A 368 25.57 -2.79 5.90
CA GLU A 368 24.14 -2.52 5.86
C GLU A 368 23.69 -2.12 4.44
N MET A 369 24.39 -1.18 3.80
CA MET A 369 24.17 -0.81 2.40
C MET A 369 24.34 -2.00 1.43
N ALA A 370 25.28 -2.91 1.67
CA ALA A 370 25.41 -4.12 0.88
C ALA A 370 24.19 -5.04 1.02
N THR A 371 23.64 -5.23 2.23
CA THR A 371 22.39 -5.99 2.41
C THR A 371 21.19 -5.32 1.74
N TYR A 372 21.10 -3.98 1.76
CA TYR A 372 20.05 -3.25 1.06
C TYR A 372 20.17 -3.37 -0.47
N ARG A 373 21.40 -3.35 -1.02
CA ARG A 373 21.63 -3.61 -2.45
C ARG A 373 21.18 -5.01 -2.84
N ALA A 374 21.61 -6.05 -2.11
CA ALA A 374 21.20 -7.43 -2.39
C ALA A 374 19.67 -7.63 -2.30
N LYS A 375 19.01 -7.04 -1.29
CA LYS A 375 17.53 -7.04 -1.19
C LYS A 375 16.87 -6.33 -2.38
N HIS A 376 17.40 -5.19 -2.81
CA HIS A 376 16.89 -4.46 -3.97
C HIS A 376 17.11 -5.22 -5.29
N GLU A 377 18.22 -5.94 -5.42
CA GLU A 377 18.55 -6.78 -6.58
C GLU A 377 17.57 -7.95 -6.73
N VAL A 378 17.28 -8.68 -5.64
CA VAL A 378 16.24 -9.73 -5.62
C VAL A 378 14.87 -9.15 -5.97
N ILE A 379 14.45 -8.04 -5.34
CA ILE A 379 13.17 -7.37 -5.65
C ILE A 379 13.11 -6.88 -7.11
N SER A 380 14.25 -6.48 -7.69
CA SER A 380 14.35 -6.09 -9.10
C SER A 380 14.18 -7.30 -10.03
N ALA A 381 14.78 -8.44 -9.70
CA ALA A 381 14.62 -9.70 -10.43
C ALA A 381 13.16 -10.19 -10.39
N GLU A 382 12.54 -10.29 -9.21
CA GLU A 382 11.13 -10.68 -9.08
C GLU A 382 10.17 -9.72 -9.81
N ARG A 383 10.54 -8.44 -9.98
CA ARG A 383 9.77 -7.46 -10.76
C ARG A 383 10.02 -7.59 -12.26
N SER A 384 11.19 -8.07 -12.67
CA SER A 384 11.49 -8.39 -14.07
C SER A 384 10.71 -9.63 -14.52
N GLU A 385 10.71 -10.67 -13.69
CA GLU A 385 10.00 -11.93 -13.94
C GLU A 385 8.48 -11.76 -13.97
N ARG A 386 7.90 -11.06 -12.98
CA ARG A 386 6.45 -10.72 -12.98
C ARG A 386 6.03 -9.78 -14.12
N ARG A 387 6.96 -9.09 -14.79
CA ARG A 387 6.67 -8.36 -16.04
C ARG A 387 6.59 -9.30 -17.23
N LYS A 388 7.56 -10.20 -17.41
CA LYS A 388 7.48 -11.26 -18.44
C LYS A 388 6.19 -12.06 -18.34
N GLU A 389 5.84 -12.53 -17.13
CA GLU A 389 4.56 -13.21 -16.88
C GLU A 389 3.33 -12.38 -17.27
N TYR A 390 3.38 -11.06 -17.09
CA TYR A 390 2.28 -10.16 -17.45
C TYR A 390 2.21 -9.96 -18.97
N ASP A 391 3.36 -9.73 -19.61
CA ASP A 391 3.48 -9.53 -21.06
C ASP A 391 3.03 -10.80 -21.83
N GLU A 392 3.45 -11.98 -21.38
CA GLU A 392 3.00 -13.29 -21.92
C GLU A 392 1.48 -13.50 -21.77
N LYS A 393 0.90 -13.12 -20.62
CA LYS A 393 -0.55 -13.20 -20.38
C LYS A 393 -1.32 -12.19 -21.22
N LEU A 394 -0.76 -11.01 -21.46
CA LEU A 394 -1.34 -9.97 -22.32
C LEU A 394 -1.33 -10.41 -23.80
N GLU A 395 -0.23 -10.98 -24.29
CA GLU A 395 -0.14 -11.53 -25.65
C GLU A 395 -1.12 -12.70 -25.85
N ARG A 396 -1.22 -13.60 -24.86
CA ARG A 396 -2.20 -14.71 -24.88
C ARG A 396 -3.64 -14.21 -24.85
N ASN A 397 -3.93 -13.15 -24.10
CA ASN A 397 -5.26 -12.54 -24.05
C ASN A 397 -5.63 -11.93 -25.41
N SER A 398 -4.74 -11.14 -26.02
CA SER A 398 -4.93 -10.56 -27.36
C SER A 398 -5.21 -11.62 -28.44
N LYS A 399 -4.50 -12.77 -28.38
CA LYS A 399 -4.74 -13.92 -29.26
C LYS A 399 -6.13 -14.54 -29.06
N LEU A 400 -6.56 -14.74 -27.82
CA LEU A 400 -7.90 -15.27 -27.51
C LEU A 400 -9.01 -14.29 -27.92
N GLU A 401 -8.82 -12.98 -27.75
CA GLU A 401 -9.78 -12.00 -28.28
C GLU A 401 -9.87 -12.04 -29.81
N GLN A 402 -8.75 -12.28 -30.51
CA GLN A 402 -8.78 -12.41 -31.96
C GLN A 402 -9.50 -13.69 -32.39
N GLU A 403 -9.22 -14.82 -31.75
CA GLU A 403 -9.90 -16.09 -31.98
C GLU A 403 -11.42 -15.98 -31.73
N ILE A 404 -11.84 -15.23 -30.71
CA ILE A 404 -13.25 -14.90 -30.46
C ILE A 404 -13.84 -14.06 -31.60
N ARG A 405 -13.18 -12.97 -32.02
CA ARG A 405 -13.66 -12.11 -33.12
C ARG A 405 -13.76 -12.87 -34.45
N ASP A 406 -12.82 -13.77 -34.73
CA ASP A 406 -12.84 -14.61 -35.93
C ASP A 406 -13.99 -15.63 -35.91
N LEU A 407 -14.33 -16.19 -34.73
CA LEU A 407 -15.50 -17.05 -34.52
C LEU A 407 -16.84 -16.30 -34.54
N GLU A 408 -16.87 -15.06 -34.06
CA GLU A 408 -18.04 -14.18 -34.15
C GLU A 408 -18.33 -13.83 -35.62
N MET A 409 -17.30 -13.51 -36.42
CA MET A 409 -17.45 -13.25 -37.85
C MET A 409 -17.93 -14.48 -38.65
N THR A 410 -17.45 -15.69 -38.36
CA THR A 410 -17.96 -16.89 -39.04
C THR A 410 -19.38 -17.21 -38.62
N SER A 411 -19.72 -17.08 -37.32
CA SER A 411 -21.10 -17.25 -36.87
C SER A 411 -22.06 -16.21 -37.48
N GLU A 412 -21.61 -14.98 -37.70
CA GLU A 412 -22.41 -13.95 -38.38
C GLU A 412 -22.58 -14.27 -39.88
N GLN A 413 -21.57 -14.82 -40.55
CA GLN A 413 -21.69 -15.30 -41.94
C GLN A 413 -22.65 -16.50 -42.06
N ASP A 414 -22.60 -17.44 -41.12
CA ASP A 414 -23.53 -18.58 -41.05
C ASP A 414 -24.97 -18.11 -40.80
N ILE A 415 -25.19 -17.13 -39.91
CA ILE A 415 -26.52 -16.53 -39.68
C ILE A 415 -27.03 -15.82 -40.95
N ASN A 416 -26.18 -15.02 -41.62
CA ASN A 416 -26.58 -14.30 -42.84
C ASN A 416 -26.87 -15.25 -44.02
N THR A 417 -26.14 -16.36 -44.15
CA THR A 417 -26.43 -17.38 -45.18
C THR A 417 -27.70 -18.18 -44.86
N LEU A 418 -27.94 -18.54 -43.60
CA LEU A 418 -29.22 -19.12 -43.17
C LEU A 418 -30.40 -18.17 -43.42
N GLN A 419 -30.23 -16.87 -43.17
CA GLN A 419 -31.27 -15.87 -43.40
C GLN A 419 -31.58 -15.66 -44.89
N SER A 420 -30.58 -15.65 -45.77
CA SER A 420 -30.81 -15.53 -47.22
C SER A 420 -31.45 -16.78 -47.83
N LEU A 421 -31.07 -17.98 -47.36
CA LEU A 421 -31.74 -19.23 -47.68
C LEU A 421 -33.20 -19.23 -47.19
N TRP A 422 -33.46 -18.69 -45.99
CA TRP A 422 -34.81 -18.60 -45.42
C TRP A 422 -35.71 -17.64 -46.20
N LEU A 423 -35.23 -16.44 -46.57
CA LEU A 423 -35.99 -15.51 -47.44
C LEU A 423 -36.31 -16.16 -48.80
N THR A 424 -35.33 -16.82 -49.41
CA THR A 424 -35.49 -17.51 -50.70
C THR A 424 -36.57 -18.60 -50.62
N LEU A 425 -36.68 -19.28 -49.47
CA LEU A 425 -37.70 -20.29 -49.21
C LEU A 425 -39.08 -19.68 -48.90
N GLU A 426 -39.13 -18.57 -48.18
CA GLU A 426 -40.38 -17.85 -47.89
C GLU A 426 -41.02 -17.30 -49.16
N GLU A 427 -40.25 -16.62 -50.01
CA GLU A 427 -40.73 -16.01 -51.27
C GLU A 427 -41.35 -17.04 -52.23
N GLN A 428 -40.86 -18.28 -52.23
CA GLN A 428 -41.40 -19.39 -53.03
C GLN A 428 -42.68 -20.01 -52.45
N ILE A 429 -42.95 -19.87 -51.15
CA ILE A 429 -43.98 -20.65 -50.44
C ILE A 429 -45.14 -19.76 -49.93
N LEU A 430 -44.86 -18.49 -49.61
CA LEU A 430 -45.84 -17.58 -48.99
C LEU A 430 -47.13 -17.38 -49.82
N PRO A 431 -47.12 -17.28 -51.16
CA PRO A 431 -48.34 -17.19 -51.96
C PRO A 431 -49.24 -18.43 -51.86
N ALA A 432 -48.65 -19.63 -51.74
CA ALA A 432 -49.39 -20.89 -51.68
C ALA A 432 -49.98 -21.18 -50.28
N LEU A 433 -49.37 -20.64 -49.21
CA LEU A 433 -49.85 -20.85 -47.84
C LEU A 433 -50.95 -19.89 -47.39
N THR A 434 -51.08 -18.71 -47.99
CA THR A 434 -52.02 -17.67 -47.51
C THR A 434 -53.48 -17.96 -47.87
N GLU A 435 -53.78 -18.42 -49.09
CA GLU A 435 -55.16 -18.85 -49.44
C GLU A 435 -55.59 -20.11 -48.66
N SER A 436 -54.66 -21.03 -48.40
CA SER A 436 -54.95 -22.32 -47.77
C SER A 436 -55.37 -22.20 -46.29
N ARG A 437 -54.73 -21.32 -45.53
CA ARG A 437 -54.76 -21.34 -44.06
C ARG A 437 -56.12 -21.05 -43.41
N SER A 438 -57.00 -20.25 -44.02
CA SER A 438 -58.28 -19.83 -43.40
C SER A 438 -59.32 -20.94 -43.23
N GLY A 439 -59.20 -22.03 -44.00
CA GLY A 439 -60.11 -23.19 -43.95
C GLY A 439 -59.68 -24.34 -43.03
N VAL A 440 -58.37 -24.47 -42.74
CA VAL A 440 -57.79 -25.71 -42.19
C VAL A 440 -58.35 -26.07 -40.81
N ALA A 441 -58.44 -25.12 -39.88
CA ALA A 441 -58.93 -25.37 -38.52
C ALA A 441 -60.37 -25.91 -38.51
N ARG A 442 -61.27 -25.25 -39.26
CA ARG A 442 -62.69 -25.64 -39.37
C ARG A 442 -62.85 -27.00 -40.05
N ALA A 443 -62.09 -27.26 -41.11
CA ALA A 443 -62.09 -28.56 -41.80
C ALA A 443 -61.60 -29.70 -40.90
N ARG A 444 -60.48 -29.48 -40.17
CA ARG A 444 -59.94 -30.46 -39.22
C ARG A 444 -60.94 -30.74 -38.10
N LEU A 445 -61.53 -29.71 -37.50
CA LEU A 445 -62.48 -29.85 -36.38
C LEU A 445 -63.81 -30.51 -36.78
N ALA A 446 -64.23 -30.37 -38.05
CA ALA A 446 -65.35 -31.14 -38.58
C ALA A 446 -65.05 -32.66 -38.64
N GLU A 447 -63.83 -33.04 -39.02
CA GLU A 447 -63.41 -34.44 -39.06
C GLU A 447 -63.14 -35.02 -37.66
N GLU A 448 -62.52 -34.27 -36.74
CA GLU A 448 -62.39 -34.66 -35.32
C GLU A 448 -63.77 -35.00 -34.73
N ARG A 449 -64.78 -34.17 -35.00
CA ARG A 449 -66.17 -34.39 -34.56
C ARG A 449 -66.85 -35.57 -35.25
N LYS A 450 -66.43 -35.91 -36.47
CA LYS A 450 -66.91 -37.10 -37.21
C LYS A 450 -66.29 -38.37 -36.64
N MET A 451 -65.00 -38.34 -36.28
CA MET A 451 -64.32 -39.43 -35.57
C MET A 451 -64.89 -39.63 -34.16
N TRP A 452 -65.02 -38.57 -33.35
CA TRP A 452 -65.59 -38.65 -32.00
C TRP A 452 -67.01 -39.27 -31.99
N ARG A 453 -67.86 -38.91 -32.94
CA ARG A 453 -69.21 -39.50 -33.05
C ARG A 453 -69.22 -40.96 -33.54
N LYS A 454 -68.11 -41.46 -34.10
CA LYS A 454 -67.95 -42.85 -34.53
C LYS A 454 -67.40 -43.72 -33.39
N ASP A 455 -66.38 -43.24 -32.68
CA ASP A 455 -65.83 -43.86 -31.47
C ASP A 455 -65.34 -42.79 -30.48
N HIS A 456 -65.69 -42.97 -29.20
CA HIS A 456 -65.15 -42.22 -28.08
C HIS A 456 -65.17 -43.08 -26.81
N PRO A 457 -64.27 -42.86 -25.83
CA PRO A 457 -64.21 -43.68 -24.63
C PRO A 457 -65.50 -43.54 -23.81
N PHE A 458 -65.99 -44.66 -23.26
CA PHE A 458 -67.23 -44.72 -22.49
C PHE A 458 -67.25 -43.70 -21.34
N GLY A 459 -68.40 -43.02 -21.17
CA GLY A 459 -68.61 -41.99 -20.15
C GLY A 459 -68.09 -40.60 -20.50
N PHE A 460 -67.23 -40.45 -21.52
CA PHE A 460 -66.84 -39.13 -22.03
C PHE A 460 -67.90 -38.58 -22.99
N TRP A 461 -67.99 -37.25 -23.07
CA TRP A 461 -68.72 -36.58 -24.15
C TRP A 461 -68.00 -35.29 -24.56
N ALA A 462 -68.05 -34.94 -25.85
CA ALA A 462 -67.49 -33.71 -26.39
C ALA A 462 -68.39 -33.20 -27.53
N LYS A 463 -68.74 -31.91 -27.52
CA LYS A 463 -69.65 -31.31 -28.51
C LYS A 463 -69.32 -29.83 -28.75
N PRO A 464 -69.35 -29.33 -30.00
CA PRO A 464 -69.31 -27.90 -30.25
C PRO A 464 -70.47 -27.18 -29.56
N THR A 465 -70.19 -25.96 -29.08
CA THR A 465 -71.19 -25.05 -28.54
C THR A 465 -72.11 -24.52 -29.65
N LYS A 466 -73.32 -24.12 -29.27
CA LYS A 466 -74.25 -23.40 -30.16
C LYS A 466 -74.05 -21.89 -30.00
N ALA A 467 -74.01 -21.17 -31.12
CA ALA A 467 -74.13 -19.71 -31.12
C ALA A 467 -75.61 -19.30 -30.98
N ALA A 468 -75.85 -18.00 -30.79
CA ALA A 468 -77.19 -17.45 -30.51
C ALA A 468 -78.18 -17.59 -31.69
N ASP A 469 -77.67 -17.76 -32.92
CA ASP A 469 -78.42 -18.07 -34.14
C ASP A 469 -78.75 -19.57 -34.31
N GLY A 470 -78.29 -20.42 -33.37
CA GLY A 470 -78.42 -21.88 -33.44
C GLY A 470 -77.32 -22.58 -34.27
N SER A 471 -76.40 -21.84 -34.89
CA SER A 471 -75.26 -22.40 -35.60
C SER A 471 -74.25 -23.04 -34.64
N LEU A 472 -73.32 -23.86 -35.16
CA LEU A 472 -72.36 -24.59 -34.35
C LEU A 472 -70.97 -23.94 -34.41
N ASN A 473 -70.52 -23.42 -33.28
CA ASN A 473 -69.19 -22.84 -33.15
C ASN A 473 -68.15 -23.97 -32.99
N LEU A 474 -67.61 -24.43 -34.13
CA LEU A 474 -66.59 -25.49 -34.16
C LEU A 474 -65.29 -25.15 -33.41
N LEU A 475 -65.05 -23.88 -33.05
CA LEU A 475 -63.87 -23.45 -32.30
C LEU A 475 -64.07 -23.50 -30.78
N ASN A 476 -65.28 -23.74 -30.26
CA ASN A 476 -65.54 -23.78 -28.81
C ASN A 476 -66.39 -25.00 -28.45
N TRP A 477 -65.85 -25.95 -27.70
CA TRP A 477 -66.54 -27.21 -27.37
C TRP A 477 -66.77 -27.36 -25.86
N GLU A 478 -67.96 -27.81 -25.47
CA GLU A 478 -68.24 -28.29 -24.12
C GLU A 478 -67.90 -29.79 -24.05
N VAL A 479 -67.18 -30.20 -23.02
CA VAL A 479 -66.65 -31.55 -22.81
C VAL A 479 -66.94 -32.02 -21.39
N GLY A 480 -67.27 -33.30 -21.21
CA GLY A 480 -67.34 -33.97 -19.92
C GLY A 480 -66.34 -35.11 -19.83
N ILE A 481 -65.55 -35.11 -18.76
CA ILE A 481 -64.52 -36.12 -18.47
C ILE A 481 -64.95 -36.91 -17.23
N PRO A 482 -65.22 -38.23 -17.33
CA PRO A 482 -65.54 -39.05 -16.17
C PRO A 482 -64.30 -39.29 -15.32
N GLY A 483 -64.46 -39.40 -14.00
CA GLY A 483 -63.40 -39.86 -13.11
C GLY A 483 -63.02 -41.32 -13.37
N LYS A 484 -61.71 -41.62 -13.28
CA LYS A 484 -61.17 -42.97 -13.47
C LYS A 484 -61.63 -43.88 -12.33
N SER A 485 -62.11 -45.08 -12.65
CA SER A 485 -62.53 -46.07 -11.63
C SER A 485 -61.36 -46.51 -10.75
N GLY A 486 -61.63 -46.76 -9.46
CA GLY A 486 -60.62 -47.04 -8.44
C GLY A 486 -59.86 -45.80 -7.95
N SER A 487 -60.25 -44.59 -8.34
CA SER A 487 -59.60 -43.33 -7.93
C SER A 487 -60.50 -42.46 -7.05
N ALA A 488 -59.92 -41.46 -6.37
CA ALA A 488 -60.69 -40.49 -5.58
C ALA A 488 -61.69 -39.65 -6.42
N TRP A 489 -61.53 -39.63 -7.74
CA TRP A 489 -62.38 -38.89 -8.70
C TRP A 489 -63.59 -39.69 -9.20
N GLU A 490 -63.69 -40.97 -8.86
CA GLU A 490 -64.72 -41.89 -9.37
C GLU A 490 -66.16 -41.38 -9.13
N HIS A 491 -67.08 -41.76 -10.03
CA HIS A 491 -68.48 -41.31 -10.12
C HIS A 491 -68.72 -39.84 -10.51
N GLY A 492 -67.72 -38.95 -10.43
CA GLY A 492 -67.84 -37.58 -10.95
C GLY A 492 -67.64 -37.48 -12.48
N VAL A 493 -68.29 -36.51 -13.12
CA VAL A 493 -68.10 -36.13 -14.53
C VAL A 493 -67.80 -34.63 -14.62
N TYR A 494 -66.54 -34.30 -14.89
CA TYR A 494 -66.00 -32.95 -14.79
C TYR A 494 -66.14 -32.19 -16.11
N LYS A 495 -66.76 -31.01 -16.06
CA LYS A 495 -67.04 -30.19 -17.24
C LYS A 495 -65.89 -29.26 -17.61
N LEU A 496 -65.51 -29.29 -18.88
CA LEU A 496 -64.38 -28.58 -19.47
C LEU A 496 -64.83 -27.85 -20.75
N ASN A 497 -64.48 -26.58 -20.90
CA ASN A 497 -64.53 -25.86 -22.17
C ASN A 497 -63.20 -26.01 -22.90
N MET A 498 -63.23 -26.36 -24.19
CA MET A 498 -62.07 -26.53 -25.07
C MET A 498 -62.16 -25.51 -26.21
N GLN A 499 -61.26 -24.53 -26.20
CA GLN A 499 -61.25 -23.38 -27.11
C GLN A 499 -60.10 -23.52 -28.12
N PHE A 500 -60.44 -23.79 -29.37
CA PHE A 500 -59.48 -23.96 -30.47
C PHE A 500 -59.16 -22.60 -31.12
N PRO A 501 -57.88 -22.27 -31.34
CA PRO A 501 -57.50 -21.07 -32.10
C PRO A 501 -57.69 -21.28 -33.62
N GLU A 502 -57.73 -20.17 -34.37
CA GLU A 502 -57.91 -20.19 -35.84
C GLU A 502 -56.75 -20.87 -36.59
N ASP A 503 -55.58 -20.99 -35.98
CA ASP A 503 -54.42 -21.70 -36.52
C ASP A 503 -54.32 -23.17 -36.07
N TYR A 504 -55.33 -23.73 -35.38
CA TYR A 504 -55.41 -25.16 -35.06
C TYR A 504 -55.33 -26.05 -36.34
N PRO A 505 -54.58 -27.17 -36.34
CA PRO A 505 -53.86 -27.80 -35.23
C PRO A 505 -52.44 -27.25 -34.99
N SER A 506 -52.02 -26.16 -35.62
CA SER A 506 -50.68 -25.58 -35.41
C SER A 506 -50.46 -25.17 -33.95
N LYS A 507 -51.51 -24.65 -33.30
CA LYS A 507 -51.54 -24.34 -31.86
C LYS A 507 -52.51 -25.23 -31.06
N PRO A 508 -52.26 -25.45 -29.76
CA PRO A 508 -53.12 -26.24 -28.88
C PRO A 508 -54.45 -25.53 -28.56
N PRO A 509 -55.53 -26.29 -28.26
CA PRO A 509 -56.74 -25.72 -27.70
C PRO A 509 -56.57 -25.39 -26.22
N LYS A 510 -57.07 -24.22 -25.80
CA LYS A 510 -57.09 -23.81 -24.39
C LYS A 510 -58.20 -24.56 -23.67
N CYS A 511 -57.81 -25.38 -22.70
CA CYS A 511 -58.72 -26.24 -21.93
C CYS A 511 -58.97 -25.63 -20.54
N LYS A 512 -60.25 -25.45 -20.16
CA LYS A 512 -60.65 -24.79 -18.91
C LYS A 512 -61.84 -25.48 -18.25
N PHE A 513 -61.67 -25.91 -17.00
CA PHE A 513 -62.74 -26.49 -16.19
C PHE A 513 -63.77 -25.42 -15.75
N THR A 514 -65.04 -25.79 -15.75
CA THR A 514 -66.18 -24.94 -15.39
C THR A 514 -67.20 -25.72 -14.56
N PRO A 515 -67.23 -25.58 -13.22
CA PRO A 515 -66.39 -24.70 -12.40
C PRO A 515 -64.91 -25.13 -12.34
N PRO A 516 -63.98 -24.24 -11.93
CA PRO A 516 -62.59 -24.61 -11.64
C PRO A 516 -62.50 -25.72 -10.60
N LEU A 517 -61.70 -26.75 -10.88
CA LEU A 517 -61.47 -27.87 -9.94
C LEU A 517 -60.35 -27.56 -8.96
N PHE A 518 -60.48 -28.06 -7.74
CA PHE A 518 -59.37 -28.23 -6.80
C PHE A 518 -58.44 -29.33 -7.33
N HIS A 519 -57.30 -28.94 -7.91
CA HIS A 519 -56.34 -29.86 -8.54
C HIS A 519 -54.96 -29.17 -8.70
N PRO A 520 -53.81 -29.84 -8.42
CA PRO A 520 -52.48 -29.21 -8.45
C PRO A 520 -52.14 -28.47 -9.75
N ASN A 521 -52.64 -28.93 -10.90
CA ASN A 521 -52.39 -28.35 -12.22
C ASN A 521 -53.60 -27.64 -12.85
N VAL A 522 -54.57 -27.18 -12.05
CA VAL A 522 -55.68 -26.31 -12.53
C VAL A 522 -55.57 -24.94 -11.88
N TYR A 523 -55.65 -23.87 -12.66
CA TYR A 523 -55.52 -22.51 -12.10
C TYR A 523 -56.72 -22.16 -11.20
N PRO A 524 -56.51 -21.65 -9.96
CA PRO A 524 -57.57 -21.36 -9.00
C PRO A 524 -58.48 -20.20 -9.42
N SER A 525 -59.68 -20.15 -8.82
CA SER A 525 -60.75 -19.21 -9.16
C SER A 525 -60.38 -17.72 -9.09
N ALA A 526 -59.39 -17.36 -8.26
CA ALA A 526 -58.96 -15.98 -8.01
C ALA A 526 -57.94 -15.42 -9.01
N GLN A 527 -57.53 -16.17 -10.03
CA GLN A 527 -56.54 -15.74 -11.03
C GLN A 527 -57.15 -15.48 -12.42
N LEU A 528 -56.48 -14.66 -13.23
CA LEU A 528 -56.93 -14.29 -14.57
C LEU A 528 -57.08 -15.51 -15.51
N SER A 529 -56.29 -16.57 -15.26
CA SER A 529 -56.33 -17.88 -15.92
C SER A 529 -57.31 -18.90 -15.28
N SER A 530 -58.10 -18.49 -14.29
CA SER A 530 -59.04 -19.32 -13.51
C SER A 530 -59.69 -20.47 -14.28
N GLY A 531 -59.57 -21.70 -13.75
CA GLY A 531 -60.08 -22.95 -14.32
C GLY A 531 -59.23 -23.56 -15.44
N THR A 532 -58.26 -22.83 -16.01
CA THR A 532 -57.42 -23.35 -17.11
C THR A 532 -56.54 -24.51 -16.62
N VAL A 533 -56.36 -25.53 -17.47
CA VAL A 533 -55.51 -26.68 -17.19
C VAL A 533 -54.06 -26.38 -17.60
N CYS A 534 -53.12 -26.50 -16.67
CA CYS A 534 -51.69 -26.48 -16.96
C CYS A 534 -51.24 -27.91 -17.30
N LEU A 535 -51.03 -28.20 -18.58
CA LEU A 535 -50.69 -29.53 -19.06
C LEU A 535 -49.65 -29.42 -20.19
N SER A 536 -48.53 -30.12 -20.05
CA SER A 536 -47.37 -30.02 -20.96
C SER A 536 -47.65 -30.45 -22.40
N ILE A 537 -48.67 -31.28 -22.65
CA ILE A 537 -49.11 -31.60 -24.02
C ILE A 537 -49.97 -30.49 -24.67
N LEU A 538 -50.35 -29.44 -23.92
CA LEU A 538 -51.05 -28.24 -24.40
C LEU A 538 -50.15 -26.99 -24.38
N ASP A 539 -48.84 -27.19 -24.27
CA ASP A 539 -47.80 -26.16 -24.22
C ASP A 539 -47.01 -26.17 -25.53
N GLU A 540 -46.95 -25.02 -26.21
CA GLU A 540 -46.36 -24.86 -27.55
C GLU A 540 -44.85 -25.12 -27.58
N GLU A 541 -44.14 -24.93 -26.46
CA GLU A 541 -42.70 -25.13 -26.36
C GLU A 541 -42.35 -26.51 -25.79
N LYS A 542 -43.18 -27.05 -24.88
CA LYS A 542 -42.86 -28.30 -24.15
C LYS A 542 -43.39 -29.59 -24.80
N GLY A 543 -44.50 -29.58 -25.54
CA GLY A 543 -45.13 -30.85 -25.93
C GLY A 543 -46.23 -30.85 -26.98
N TRP A 544 -46.84 -29.71 -27.35
CA TRP A 544 -47.81 -29.69 -28.46
C TRP A 544 -47.11 -29.99 -29.79
N LYS A 545 -47.73 -30.82 -30.64
CA LYS A 545 -47.26 -31.10 -32.01
C LYS A 545 -48.45 -31.13 -32.97
N PRO A 546 -48.46 -30.33 -34.05
CA PRO A 546 -49.61 -30.23 -34.96
C PRO A 546 -49.99 -31.55 -35.65
N ALA A 547 -49.00 -32.42 -35.82
CA ALA A 547 -49.16 -33.84 -36.08
C ALA A 547 -48.31 -34.62 -35.06
N ILE A 548 -48.84 -35.72 -34.52
CA ILE A 548 -48.02 -36.68 -33.77
C ILE A 548 -47.06 -37.33 -34.78
N THR A 549 -45.81 -36.89 -34.78
CA THR A 549 -44.83 -37.27 -35.80
C THR A 549 -44.29 -38.69 -35.62
N MET A 550 -43.85 -39.26 -36.74
CA MET A 550 -43.63 -40.69 -37.01
C MET A 550 -42.75 -41.47 -35.99
N LYS A 551 -42.00 -40.79 -35.11
CA LYS A 551 -41.17 -41.42 -34.07
C LYS A 551 -41.89 -41.75 -32.76
N GLN A 552 -43.11 -41.24 -32.50
CA GLN A 552 -43.94 -41.67 -31.36
C GLN A 552 -44.92 -42.82 -31.71
N VAL A 553 -45.05 -43.16 -33.00
CA VAL A 553 -45.93 -44.24 -33.51
C VAL A 553 -45.58 -45.61 -32.90
N TRP A 554 -44.28 -45.92 -32.74
CA TRP A 554 -43.79 -47.23 -32.33
C TRP A 554 -44.13 -47.68 -30.88
N ARG A 555 -44.83 -46.86 -30.09
CA ARG A 555 -45.30 -47.24 -28.74
C ARG A 555 -46.81 -47.08 -28.52
N GLU A 556 -47.56 -46.55 -29.48
CA GLU A 556 -49.03 -46.43 -29.44
C GLU A 556 -49.74 -47.22 -30.56
N ALA A 557 -49.04 -48.12 -31.25
CA ALA A 557 -49.56 -49.02 -32.30
C ALA A 557 -50.59 -50.08 -31.83
N LEU A 558 -51.29 -49.82 -30.72
CA LEU A 558 -52.46 -50.55 -30.20
C LEU A 558 -53.68 -49.63 -29.99
N LYS A 559 -53.62 -48.36 -30.43
CA LYS A 559 -54.71 -47.37 -30.27
C LYS A 559 -54.96 -46.51 -31.54
N GLU A 560 -54.63 -47.03 -32.72
CA GLU A 560 -54.98 -46.34 -33.98
C GLU A 560 -56.52 -46.14 -34.07
N THR A 561 -56.95 -45.08 -34.76
CA THR A 561 -58.37 -44.62 -34.82
C THR A 561 -58.89 -43.87 -33.59
N ARG A 562 -58.12 -42.95 -33.00
CA ARG A 562 -58.63 -41.99 -32.00
C ARG A 562 -58.36 -40.54 -32.40
N SER A 563 -59.36 -39.69 -32.13
CA SER A 563 -59.34 -38.24 -32.39
C SER A 563 -58.31 -37.51 -31.51
N HIS A 564 -57.77 -36.38 -31.97
CA HIS A 564 -56.95 -35.48 -31.12
C HIS A 564 -57.75 -35.04 -29.87
N THR A 565 -59.06 -34.79 -30.01
CA THR A 565 -59.95 -34.51 -28.87
C THR A 565 -59.94 -35.68 -27.89
N THR A 566 -60.00 -36.93 -28.39
CA THR A 566 -59.91 -38.14 -27.56
C THR A 566 -58.58 -38.25 -26.82
N GLN A 567 -57.46 -37.90 -27.45
CA GLN A 567 -56.15 -37.91 -26.79
C GLN A 567 -56.03 -36.82 -25.71
N ILE A 568 -56.50 -35.60 -25.98
CA ILE A 568 -56.47 -34.49 -25.01
C ILE A 568 -57.33 -34.81 -23.78
N VAL A 569 -58.55 -35.32 -23.95
CA VAL A 569 -59.42 -35.63 -22.79
C VAL A 569 -58.94 -36.82 -21.98
N LEU A 570 -58.30 -37.82 -22.62
CA LEU A 570 -57.67 -38.94 -21.90
C LEU A 570 -56.44 -38.46 -21.12
N GLY A 571 -55.60 -37.61 -21.70
CA GLY A 571 -54.47 -36.98 -21.00
C GLY A 571 -54.91 -36.11 -19.82
N ILE A 572 -56.04 -35.40 -19.94
CA ILE A 572 -56.64 -34.65 -18.82
C ILE A 572 -57.23 -35.60 -17.76
N GLN A 573 -57.89 -36.71 -18.15
CA GLN A 573 -58.35 -37.72 -17.18
C GLN A 573 -57.18 -38.35 -16.41
N GLU A 574 -56.07 -38.65 -17.10
CA GLU A 574 -54.86 -39.18 -16.49
C GLU A 574 -54.24 -38.18 -15.52
N LEU A 575 -54.10 -36.91 -15.92
CA LEU A 575 -53.61 -35.80 -15.10
C LEU A 575 -54.39 -35.63 -13.79
N LEU A 576 -55.72 -35.81 -13.79
CA LEU A 576 -56.51 -35.77 -12.55
C LEU A 576 -56.03 -36.84 -11.55
N THR A 577 -55.69 -38.04 -12.04
CA THR A 577 -55.21 -39.14 -11.19
C THR A 577 -53.72 -39.11 -10.88
N ASP A 578 -52.90 -38.53 -11.76
CA ASP A 578 -51.45 -38.39 -11.60
C ASP A 578 -51.01 -36.93 -11.90
N PRO A 579 -51.16 -36.01 -10.93
CA PRO A 579 -50.81 -34.60 -11.08
C PRO A 579 -49.31 -34.38 -11.33
N ASN A 580 -48.96 -33.54 -12.30
CA ASN A 580 -47.58 -33.18 -12.60
C ASN A 580 -46.99 -32.29 -11.49
N ALA A 581 -46.13 -32.86 -10.64
CA ALA A 581 -45.51 -32.16 -9.52
C ALA A 581 -44.53 -31.03 -9.93
N SER A 582 -44.07 -30.99 -11.18
CA SER A 582 -43.04 -30.06 -11.65
C SER A 582 -43.58 -28.69 -12.13
N ASP A 583 -44.88 -28.56 -12.36
CA ASP A 583 -45.51 -27.32 -12.88
C ASP A 583 -46.88 -27.05 -12.16
N PRO A 584 -46.86 -26.69 -10.85
CA PRO A 584 -48.08 -26.58 -10.04
C PRO A 584 -48.80 -25.23 -10.23
N ALA A 585 -50.02 -25.28 -10.76
CA ALA A 585 -50.91 -24.14 -10.94
C ALA A 585 -51.74 -23.77 -9.68
N GLN A 586 -52.01 -24.72 -8.79
CA GLN A 586 -52.69 -24.48 -7.51
C GLN A 586 -51.86 -24.99 -6.32
N VAL A 587 -51.19 -24.06 -5.64
CA VAL A 587 -50.31 -24.34 -4.47
C VAL A 587 -51.05 -25.12 -3.38
N GLU A 588 -52.28 -24.74 -3.04
CA GLU A 588 -53.07 -25.42 -1.99
C GLU A 588 -53.28 -26.92 -2.28
N ALA A 589 -53.65 -27.25 -3.52
CA ALA A 589 -53.85 -28.63 -3.95
C ALA A 589 -52.52 -29.38 -4.07
N TYR A 590 -51.49 -28.72 -4.60
CA TYR A 590 -50.13 -29.26 -4.72
C TYR A 590 -49.53 -29.63 -3.35
N THR A 591 -49.60 -28.74 -2.34
CA THR A 591 -49.05 -29.01 -1.01
C THR A 591 -49.82 -30.12 -0.28
N MET A 592 -51.14 -30.24 -0.45
CA MET A 592 -51.91 -31.36 0.12
C MET A 592 -51.65 -32.70 -0.60
N PHE A 593 -51.24 -32.67 -1.88
CA PHE A 593 -50.93 -33.86 -2.66
C PHE A 593 -49.48 -34.35 -2.46
N ASN A 594 -48.50 -33.45 -2.58
CA ASN A 594 -47.07 -33.77 -2.60
C ASN A 594 -46.43 -33.76 -1.20
N THR A 595 -46.99 -34.55 -0.28
CA THR A 595 -46.46 -34.71 1.09
C THR A 595 -45.23 -35.62 1.10
N ASN A 596 -44.09 -35.10 0.64
CA ASN A 596 -42.81 -35.83 0.62
C ASN A 596 -41.63 -35.05 1.26
N ASP A 597 -41.90 -33.90 1.88
CA ASP A 597 -40.91 -33.17 2.68
C ASP A 597 -40.82 -33.77 4.10
N ALA A 598 -39.62 -34.20 4.48
CA ALA A 598 -39.36 -35.04 5.65
C ALA A 598 -39.64 -34.35 7.00
N LEU A 599 -39.81 -33.02 7.02
CA LEU A 599 -40.04 -32.23 8.23
C LEU A 599 -41.50 -32.20 8.70
N THR A 600 -42.48 -32.59 7.88
CA THR A 600 -43.91 -32.53 8.25
C THR A 600 -44.63 -33.86 8.03
N ILE A 601 -44.31 -34.88 8.83
CA ILE A 601 -45.05 -36.16 8.83
C ILE A 601 -46.44 -35.96 9.48
N ARG A 602 -47.40 -35.45 8.71
CA ARG A 602 -48.84 -35.55 9.00
C ARG A 602 -49.51 -36.45 7.98
N ARG A 603 -49.65 -37.73 8.35
CA ARG A 603 -50.38 -38.78 7.61
C ARG A 603 -51.81 -38.38 7.21
N ASN A 604 -52.36 -37.33 7.83
CA ASN A 604 -53.67 -36.77 7.56
C ASN A 604 -53.77 -35.98 6.24
N ASP A 605 -52.69 -35.40 5.72
CA ASP A 605 -52.83 -34.32 4.74
C ASP A 605 -53.09 -34.85 3.32
N LYS A 606 -52.44 -35.96 2.92
CA LYS A 606 -52.82 -36.73 1.72
C LYS A 606 -54.25 -37.32 1.83
N MET A 607 -54.66 -37.76 3.02
CA MET A 607 -56.06 -38.17 3.25
C MET A 607 -57.02 -36.97 3.16
N GLY A 608 -56.55 -35.75 3.48
CA GLY A 608 -57.27 -34.50 3.29
C GLY A 608 -57.46 -34.14 1.82
N TYR A 609 -56.40 -34.27 1.00
CA TYR A 609 -56.48 -34.15 -0.46
C TYR A 609 -57.53 -35.09 -1.03
N GLU A 610 -57.40 -36.41 -0.78
CA GLU A 610 -58.37 -37.38 -1.31
C GLU A 610 -59.79 -37.16 -0.78
N ARG A 611 -59.96 -36.66 0.46
CA ARG A 611 -61.29 -36.33 1.01
C ARG A 611 -61.94 -35.16 0.27
N ARG A 612 -61.18 -34.11 -0.07
CA ARG A 612 -61.66 -33.00 -0.89
C ARG A 612 -61.97 -33.44 -2.31
N VAL A 613 -61.12 -34.27 -2.91
CA VAL A 613 -61.36 -34.83 -4.25
C VAL A 613 -62.61 -35.72 -4.27
N ARG A 614 -62.81 -36.60 -3.28
CA ARG A 614 -64.03 -37.42 -3.15
C ARG A 614 -65.30 -36.58 -2.92
N GLN A 615 -65.19 -35.42 -2.26
CA GLN A 615 -66.32 -34.49 -2.16
C GLN A 615 -66.60 -33.82 -3.50
N GLN A 616 -65.57 -33.28 -4.17
CA GLN A 616 -65.66 -32.70 -5.51
C GLN A 616 -66.22 -33.70 -6.55
N ALA A 617 -65.94 -34.99 -6.40
CA ALA A 617 -66.53 -36.04 -7.22
C ALA A 617 -68.05 -36.17 -7.00
N ARG A 618 -68.51 -36.13 -5.74
CA ARG A 618 -69.95 -36.10 -5.39
C ARG A 618 -70.63 -34.85 -5.94
N ASP A 619 -69.97 -33.69 -5.83
CA ASP A 619 -70.46 -32.40 -6.30
C ASP A 619 -70.52 -32.32 -7.85
N ASN A 620 -69.93 -33.31 -8.56
CA ASN A 620 -69.94 -33.44 -10.02
C ASN A 620 -70.57 -34.76 -10.50
N ILE A 621 -71.38 -35.44 -9.69
CA ILE A 621 -72.14 -36.62 -10.16
C ILE A 621 -73.10 -36.19 -11.29
N PRO A 622 -73.14 -36.88 -12.44
CA PRO A 622 -74.09 -36.59 -13.50
C PRO A 622 -75.54 -36.86 -13.03
N HIS A 623 -76.44 -35.92 -13.30
CA HIS A 623 -77.89 -36.06 -13.16
C HIS A 623 -78.51 -36.67 -14.42
#